data_AF-A0A952HLR3-F1
#
_entry.id   AF-A0A952HLR3-F1
#
_cell.length_a   1.000
_cell.length_b   1.000
_cell.length_c   1.000
_cell.angle_alpha   90.00
_cell.angle_beta   90.00
_cell.angle_gamma   90.00
#
_symmetry.space_group_name_H-M   'P 1'
#
loop_
_entity.id
_entity.type
_entity.pdbx_description
1 polymer ?
#
loop_
_entity_poly.entity_id
_entity_poly.type
_entity_poly.pdbx_seq_one_letter_code
_entity_poly.pdbx_strand_id
1 'polypeptide(L)'
;MEAKERKETVRFDAIRISLASPEMIRSWSHGEVKKPETLNYRTLKPEKDGLFDARIFGPIKDYECLCGKYKKRKYEGTICDRCGVEVTRSDVRRERFGHIELASPVVHIWYLKSTPSKIGSLLDLTSRDIERVVYFESYLVVEHPTEEEEEAFEKDPKSLPLMEGGLTKYVKLHVVSEDEFREREYEYSNAEKYEYGMGAEKVKDVLARIDLEILAKRLKKELHGYAGTFDDLNLNYKINYPKLYNKAIIEIARRFSEVGLRFGDIEPTEKEIDVIVSQGYYVVIDPASSDLKFGQIINPENVDSLPEGVIALTGVEALEKLYKAYREKVKEIPIFEVIKESVRNVILKEGTDARLKKIIRRLRLVEGFIESGNKPEWMVLEVLPVIPPDLRPLIALDGGRFASSDLNDLYRRVINRNNRLKRLIDLDAPEIIIRNEKRMLQEAVDALIDNGRRGRMVTQNNRPLKSLSDSLRGKEGRFRQNLLGKRVDYSGRSVIVVGPELQMHECGLPKQMALELFKPFIYRRLEEKGYATS
;
A
#
# COMPACT_ATOMS: atom_id res chain seq x y z
N MET A 1 -29.89 -30.08 31.75
CA MET A 1 -29.88 -28.93 30.81
C MET A 1 -28.60 -28.16 31.06
N GLU A 2 -27.50 -28.60 30.45
CA GLU A 2 -26.22 -27.89 30.54
C GLU A 2 -26.32 -26.60 29.73
N ALA A 3 -25.92 -25.51 30.36
CA ALA A 3 -25.92 -24.17 29.81
C ALA A 3 -25.11 -24.16 28.51
N LYS A 4 -25.70 -23.58 27.45
CA LYS A 4 -24.96 -23.16 26.26
C LYS A 4 -23.70 -22.41 26.72
N GLU A 5 -22.52 -22.94 26.43
CA GLU A 5 -21.31 -22.13 26.36
C GLU A 5 -21.59 -21.02 25.34
N ARG A 6 -22.03 -19.86 25.85
CA ARG A 6 -22.06 -18.63 25.06
C ARG A 6 -20.61 -18.41 24.69
N LYS A 7 -20.26 -18.40 23.39
CA LYS A 7 -18.96 -17.91 22.89
C LYS A 7 -18.63 -16.66 23.71
N GLU A 8 -17.66 -16.76 24.62
CA GLU A 8 -17.29 -15.64 25.48
C GLU A 8 -16.99 -14.46 24.56
N THR A 9 -17.61 -13.31 24.84
CA THR A 9 -17.26 -12.08 24.14
C THR A 9 -15.83 -11.75 24.51
N VAL A 10 -14.89 -12.17 23.68
CA VAL A 10 -13.47 -11.85 23.84
C VAL A 10 -13.38 -10.33 23.84
N ARG A 11 -13.06 -9.75 24.99
CA ARG A 11 -12.84 -8.32 25.13
C ARG A 11 -11.51 -8.01 24.47
N PHE A 12 -11.53 -7.23 23.39
CA PHE A 12 -10.33 -6.81 22.67
C PHE A 12 -10.21 -5.28 22.73
N ASP A 13 -8.97 -4.79 22.86
CA ASP A 13 -8.67 -3.36 22.90
C ASP A 13 -8.32 -2.78 21.53
N ALA A 14 -7.82 -3.63 20.62
CA ALA A 14 -7.37 -3.20 19.28
C ALA A 14 -7.61 -4.26 18.22
N ILE A 15 -7.75 -3.80 16.97
CA ILE A 15 -7.80 -4.63 15.76
C ILE A 15 -6.59 -4.26 14.89
N ARG A 16 -5.78 -5.25 14.53
CA ARG A 16 -4.60 -5.07 13.67
C ARG A 16 -4.87 -5.67 12.29
N ILE A 17 -4.41 -4.97 11.24
CA ILE A 17 -4.35 -5.48 9.87
C ILE A 17 -2.88 -5.54 9.41
N SER A 18 -2.50 -6.63 8.76
CA SER A 18 -1.15 -6.85 8.23
C SER A 18 -1.22 -7.57 6.89
N LEU A 19 -0.08 -7.64 6.19
CA LEU A 19 0.04 -8.50 5.02
C LEU A 19 -0.03 -9.97 5.45
N ALA A 20 -0.57 -10.81 4.57
CA ALA A 20 -0.65 -12.24 4.78
C ALA A 20 0.48 -12.91 3.99
N SER A 21 1.36 -13.63 4.68
CA SER A 21 2.36 -14.46 4.02
C SER A 21 1.68 -15.67 3.34
N PRO A 22 2.30 -16.28 2.32
CA PRO A 22 1.78 -17.51 1.71
C PRO A 22 1.54 -18.62 2.73
N GLU A 23 2.44 -18.77 3.71
CA GLU A 23 2.31 -19.73 4.81
C GLU A 23 1.11 -19.44 5.71
N MET A 24 0.86 -18.16 6.01
CA MET A 24 -0.30 -17.72 6.79
C MET A 24 -1.61 -18.00 6.05
N ILE A 25 -1.63 -17.82 4.72
CA ILE A 25 -2.81 -18.17 3.92
C ILE A 25 -3.06 -19.68 3.96
N ARG A 26 -2.01 -20.50 3.90
CA ARG A 26 -2.13 -21.96 4.04
C ARG A 26 -2.63 -22.37 5.43
N SER A 27 -2.20 -21.69 6.50
CA SER A 27 -2.63 -22.02 7.87
C SER A 27 -4.11 -21.73 8.14
N TRP A 28 -4.72 -20.78 7.44
CA TRP A 28 -6.17 -20.54 7.50
C TRP A 28 -6.97 -21.58 6.70
N SER A 29 -6.30 -22.25 5.76
CA SER A 29 -6.98 -23.10 4.80
C SER A 29 -7.25 -24.49 5.35
N HIS A 30 -8.43 -25.00 5.02
CA HIS A 30 -8.86 -26.36 5.34
C HIS A 30 -8.71 -27.31 4.13
N GLY A 31 -8.19 -26.83 3.00
CA GLY A 31 -7.94 -27.63 1.81
C GLY A 31 -7.80 -26.81 0.53
N GLU A 32 -7.12 -27.40 -0.46
CA GLU A 32 -6.94 -26.83 -1.79
C GLU A 32 -8.18 -27.07 -2.66
N VAL A 33 -8.70 -26.01 -3.29
CA VAL A 33 -9.76 -26.10 -4.29
C VAL A 33 -9.11 -26.34 -5.66
N LYS A 34 -9.12 -27.60 -6.11
CA LYS A 34 -8.45 -28.02 -7.35
C LYS A 34 -9.33 -27.84 -8.58
N LYS A 35 -10.65 -27.96 -8.44
CA LYS A 35 -11.54 -28.02 -9.59
C LYS A 35 -12.56 -26.87 -9.62
N PRO A 36 -12.96 -26.40 -10.82
CA PRO A 36 -13.87 -25.28 -10.97
C PRO A 36 -15.35 -25.65 -10.73
N GLU A 37 -15.67 -26.94 -10.60
CA GLU A 37 -17.05 -27.38 -10.44
C GLU A 37 -17.64 -26.94 -9.10
N THR A 38 -18.96 -26.73 -9.10
CA THR A 38 -19.71 -26.27 -7.94
C THR A 38 -20.52 -27.41 -7.34
N LEU A 39 -21.68 -27.72 -7.93
CA LEU A 39 -22.56 -28.81 -7.54
C LEU A 39 -22.75 -29.76 -8.72
N ASN A 40 -22.97 -31.04 -8.41
CA ASN A 40 -23.39 -32.01 -9.39
C ASN A 40 -24.82 -31.69 -9.86
N TYR A 41 -25.05 -31.60 -11.17
CA TYR A 41 -26.35 -31.23 -11.73
C TYR A 41 -27.48 -32.24 -11.46
N ARG A 42 -27.16 -33.52 -11.20
CA ARG A 42 -28.17 -34.55 -10.89
C ARG A 42 -28.45 -34.65 -9.40
N THR A 43 -27.39 -34.74 -8.60
CA THR A 43 -27.53 -35.01 -7.15
C THR A 43 -27.66 -33.74 -6.32
N LEU A 44 -27.37 -32.57 -6.89
CA LEU A 44 -27.30 -31.27 -6.22
C LEU A 44 -26.30 -31.26 -5.03
N LYS A 45 -25.45 -32.27 -4.94
CA LYS A 45 -24.40 -32.36 -3.93
C LYS A 45 -23.13 -31.65 -4.42
N PRO A 46 -22.34 -31.06 -3.53
CA PRO A 46 -21.05 -30.49 -3.89
C PRO A 46 -20.13 -31.50 -4.53
N GLU A 47 -19.46 -31.06 -5.59
CA GLU A 47 -18.42 -31.83 -6.25
C GLU A 47 -17.15 -31.91 -5.38
N LYS A 48 -16.47 -33.05 -5.48
CA LYS A 48 -15.24 -33.31 -4.74
C LYS A 48 -14.09 -32.43 -5.28
N ASP A 49 -13.35 -31.80 -4.37
CA ASP A 49 -12.28 -30.83 -4.63
C ASP A 49 -12.75 -29.55 -5.36
N GLY A 50 -14.07 -29.32 -5.39
CA GLY A 50 -14.71 -28.15 -6.02
C GLY A 50 -14.93 -26.98 -5.06
N LEU A 51 -15.55 -25.92 -5.57
CA LEU A 51 -15.76 -24.65 -4.84
C LEU A 51 -16.68 -24.76 -3.61
N PHE A 52 -17.43 -25.85 -3.48
CA PHE A 52 -18.37 -26.07 -2.38
C PHE A 52 -18.09 -27.35 -1.58
N ASP A 53 -16.95 -28.03 -1.82
CA ASP A 53 -16.62 -29.32 -1.22
C ASP A 53 -16.79 -29.29 0.31
N ALA A 54 -17.62 -30.21 0.81
CA ALA A 54 -17.92 -30.32 2.23
C ALA A 54 -16.72 -30.80 3.06
N ARG A 55 -15.71 -31.43 2.45
CA ARG A 55 -14.47 -31.80 3.15
C ARG A 55 -13.63 -30.59 3.52
N ILE A 56 -13.58 -29.59 2.62
CA ILE A 56 -12.82 -28.36 2.82
C ILE A 56 -13.60 -27.42 3.73
N PHE A 57 -14.85 -27.13 3.38
CA PHE A 57 -15.60 -26.05 4.03
C PHE A 57 -16.49 -26.51 5.19
N GLY A 58 -16.70 -27.81 5.37
CA GLY A 58 -17.56 -28.39 6.40
C GLY A 58 -18.95 -28.83 5.90
N PRO A 59 -19.77 -29.42 6.80
CA PRO A 59 -21.00 -30.12 6.44
C PRO A 59 -22.13 -29.16 6.03
N ILE A 60 -22.98 -29.60 5.10
CA ILE A 60 -24.13 -28.81 4.60
C ILE A 60 -25.26 -28.76 5.65
N LYS A 61 -25.41 -29.84 6.42
CA LYS A 61 -26.43 -30.00 7.45
C LYS A 61 -25.76 -30.21 8.80
N ASP A 62 -26.37 -29.67 9.84
CA ASP A 62 -25.86 -29.78 11.20
C ASP A 62 -25.69 -31.24 11.62
N TYR A 63 -24.48 -31.58 12.06
CA TYR A 63 -24.10 -32.90 12.56
C TYR A 63 -24.43 -34.06 11.60
N GLU A 64 -24.34 -33.82 10.28
CA GLU A 64 -24.53 -34.84 9.25
C GLU A 64 -23.43 -34.78 8.18
N CYS A 65 -22.74 -35.90 7.95
CA CYS A 65 -21.76 -36.02 6.88
C CYS A 65 -22.43 -36.14 5.49
N LEU A 66 -21.71 -35.83 4.41
CA LEU A 66 -22.26 -35.75 3.04
C LEU A 66 -22.87 -37.08 2.51
N CYS A 67 -22.31 -38.22 2.93
CA CYS A 67 -22.82 -39.54 2.54
C CYS A 67 -23.92 -40.07 3.48
N GLY A 68 -24.15 -39.43 4.62
CA GLY A 68 -25.13 -39.85 5.61
C GLY A 68 -24.74 -41.04 6.50
N LYS A 69 -23.48 -41.51 6.47
CA LYS A 69 -22.97 -42.58 7.36
C LYS A 69 -23.07 -42.16 8.84
N TYR A 70 -22.54 -40.98 9.17
CA TYR A 70 -22.59 -40.39 10.49
C TYR A 70 -23.64 -39.28 10.53
N LYS A 71 -24.56 -39.37 11.50
CA LYS A 71 -25.68 -38.44 11.70
C LYS A 71 -25.93 -38.22 13.20
N LYS A 72 -26.41 -37.02 13.55
CA LYS A 72 -26.71 -36.56 14.91
C LYS A 72 -25.46 -36.17 15.69
N ARG A 73 -25.67 -35.38 16.74
CA ARG A 73 -24.62 -34.77 17.58
C ARG A 73 -23.66 -35.75 18.24
N LYS A 74 -24.05 -37.02 18.45
CA LYS A 74 -23.15 -38.03 19.06
C LYS A 74 -21.85 -38.31 18.29
N TYR A 75 -21.79 -37.96 17.00
CA TYR A 75 -20.59 -38.12 16.18
C TYR A 75 -19.85 -36.79 15.95
N GLU A 76 -20.16 -35.75 16.73
CA GLU A 76 -19.49 -34.45 16.65
C GLU A 76 -17.96 -34.60 16.72
N GLY A 77 -17.25 -33.93 15.80
CA GLY A 77 -15.79 -34.02 15.66
C GLY A 77 -15.26 -35.24 14.89
N THR A 78 -16.11 -36.20 14.53
CA THR A 78 -15.68 -37.38 13.76
C THR A 78 -15.54 -37.04 12.27
N ILE A 79 -14.38 -37.36 11.67
CA ILE A 79 -14.17 -37.28 10.21
C ILE A 79 -14.67 -38.58 9.58
N CYS A 80 -15.56 -38.46 8.58
CA CYS A 80 -16.15 -39.64 7.96
C CYS A 80 -15.17 -40.40 7.06
N ASP A 81 -14.90 -41.68 7.34
CA ASP A 81 -13.99 -42.51 6.51
C ASP A 81 -14.40 -42.65 5.03
N ARG A 82 -15.70 -42.51 4.72
CA ARG A 82 -16.23 -42.67 3.36
C ARG A 82 -16.19 -41.40 2.54
N CYS A 83 -16.55 -40.27 3.13
CA CYS A 83 -16.66 -38.99 2.41
C CYS A 83 -15.67 -37.93 2.88
N GLY A 84 -14.87 -38.18 3.91
CA GLY A 84 -13.88 -37.26 4.48
C GLY A 84 -14.45 -36.00 5.14
N VAL A 85 -15.76 -35.93 5.33
CA VAL A 85 -16.44 -34.75 5.90
C VAL A 85 -16.48 -34.87 7.41
N GLU A 86 -16.04 -33.83 8.09
CA GLU A 86 -16.13 -33.67 9.52
C GLU A 86 -17.58 -33.40 9.95
N VAL A 87 -18.03 -34.10 10.99
CA VAL A 87 -19.38 -33.93 11.54
C VAL A 87 -19.37 -32.80 12.56
N THR A 88 -19.84 -31.62 12.16
CA THR A 88 -19.91 -30.41 12.98
C THR A 88 -21.19 -29.63 12.63
N ARG A 89 -21.39 -28.44 13.21
CA ARG A 89 -22.44 -27.51 12.78
C ARG A 89 -22.14 -26.95 11.39
N SER A 90 -23.18 -26.66 10.62
CA SER A 90 -23.04 -26.10 9.27
C SER A 90 -22.54 -24.65 9.27
N ASP A 91 -22.58 -23.95 10.41
CA ASP A 91 -22.11 -22.56 10.54
C ASP A 91 -20.61 -22.39 10.27
N VAL A 92 -19.81 -23.45 10.41
CA VAL A 92 -18.39 -23.46 10.02
C VAL A 92 -18.18 -23.13 8.54
N ARG A 93 -19.18 -23.34 7.67
CA ARG A 93 -19.15 -22.97 6.24
C ARG A 93 -19.15 -21.45 6.00
N ARG A 94 -19.30 -20.66 7.06
CA ARG A 94 -19.18 -19.19 7.07
C ARG A 94 -17.80 -18.72 7.56
N GLU A 95 -17.01 -19.60 8.14
CA GLU A 95 -15.73 -19.28 8.80
C GLU A 95 -14.53 -19.97 8.13
N ARG A 96 -14.68 -21.22 7.64
CA ARG A 96 -13.57 -22.00 7.05
C ARG A 96 -13.17 -21.50 5.67
N PHE A 97 -11.88 -21.17 5.52
CA PHE A 97 -11.28 -20.79 4.25
C PHE A 97 -10.77 -22.01 3.48
N GLY A 98 -10.81 -21.92 2.15
CA GLY A 98 -10.06 -22.77 1.23
C GLY A 98 -8.87 -21.99 0.65
N HIS A 99 -8.04 -22.63 -0.15
CA HIS A 99 -7.02 -21.94 -0.94
C HIS A 99 -6.88 -22.52 -2.33
N ILE A 100 -6.22 -21.78 -3.22
CA ILE A 100 -5.79 -22.25 -4.54
C ILE A 100 -4.27 -22.06 -4.59
N GLU A 101 -3.53 -23.14 -4.85
CA GLU A 101 -2.09 -23.09 -5.08
C GLU A 101 -1.84 -22.69 -6.54
N LEU A 102 -1.29 -21.49 -6.73
CA LEU A 102 -1.05 -20.94 -8.07
C LEU A 102 0.17 -21.60 -8.71
N ALA A 103 0.08 -21.91 -10.01
CA ALA A 103 1.19 -22.47 -10.78
C ALA A 103 2.33 -21.45 -11.01
N SER A 104 1.98 -20.17 -10.99
CA SER A 104 2.91 -19.06 -11.10
C SER A 104 2.49 -18.01 -10.07
N PRO A 105 3.44 -17.36 -9.38
CA PRO A 105 3.17 -16.19 -8.56
C PRO A 105 2.41 -15.12 -9.34
N VAL A 106 1.59 -14.33 -8.65
CA VAL A 106 0.72 -13.29 -9.21
C VAL A 106 0.80 -12.04 -8.34
N VAL A 107 1.01 -10.86 -8.92
CA VAL A 107 1.06 -9.61 -8.16
C VAL A 107 -0.33 -9.22 -7.67
N HIS A 108 -0.48 -8.84 -6.40
CA HIS A 108 -1.76 -8.36 -5.90
C HIS A 108 -2.06 -6.93 -6.42
N ILE A 109 -3.18 -6.79 -7.17
CA ILE A 109 -3.52 -5.56 -7.91
C ILE A 109 -3.58 -4.28 -7.06
N TRP A 110 -3.98 -4.36 -5.79
CA TRP A 110 -4.00 -3.18 -4.91
C TRP A 110 -2.61 -2.55 -4.72
N TYR A 111 -1.53 -3.33 -4.67
CA TYR A 111 -0.18 -2.80 -4.50
C TYR A 111 0.46 -2.40 -5.83
N LEU A 112 -0.02 -2.97 -6.94
CA LEU A 112 0.41 -2.64 -8.30
C LEU A 112 -0.21 -1.32 -8.78
N LYS A 113 -1.54 -1.19 -8.71
CA LYS A 113 -2.34 -0.09 -9.26
C LYS A 113 -2.81 0.94 -8.22
N SER A 114 -2.25 0.93 -7.02
CA SER A 114 -2.41 2.08 -6.11
C SER A 114 -1.75 3.32 -6.71
N THR A 115 -2.21 4.50 -6.34
CA THR A 115 -1.59 5.78 -6.73
C THR A 115 -0.97 6.45 -5.50
N PRO A 116 0.37 6.44 -5.35
CA PRO A 116 1.39 5.79 -6.18
C PRO A 116 1.44 4.26 -5.98
N SER A 117 2.01 3.53 -6.95
CA SER A 117 2.22 2.08 -6.86
C SER A 117 3.17 1.77 -5.70
N LYS A 118 2.81 0.83 -4.82
CA LYS A 118 3.67 0.45 -3.70
C LYS A 118 4.90 -0.29 -4.20
N ILE A 119 4.72 -1.24 -5.11
CA ILE A 119 5.80 -2.00 -5.73
C ILE A 119 6.69 -1.08 -6.57
N GLY A 120 6.10 -0.23 -7.41
CA GLY A 120 6.88 0.74 -8.20
C GLY A 120 7.67 1.71 -7.32
N SER A 121 7.12 2.15 -6.19
CA SER A 121 7.84 3.02 -5.25
C SER A 121 9.01 2.31 -4.58
N LEU A 122 8.90 1.02 -4.22
CA LEU A 122 10.01 0.26 -3.64
C LEU A 122 11.16 0.06 -4.64
N LEU A 123 10.83 -0.35 -5.87
CA LEU A 123 11.78 -0.66 -6.94
C LEU A 123 12.30 0.58 -7.68
N ASP A 124 11.87 1.78 -7.29
CA ASP A 124 12.12 3.04 -8.01
C ASP A 124 11.69 3.05 -9.49
N LEU A 125 10.77 2.16 -9.87
CA LEU A 125 10.21 2.05 -11.22
C LEU A 125 8.92 2.86 -11.37
N THR A 126 8.63 3.31 -12.59
CA THR A 126 7.34 3.95 -12.85
C THR A 126 6.20 2.93 -12.78
N SER A 127 4.98 3.38 -12.48
CA SER A 127 3.80 2.50 -12.45
C SER A 127 3.49 1.88 -13.82
N ARG A 128 3.95 2.48 -14.91
CA ARG A 128 3.81 1.94 -16.27
C ARG A 128 4.84 0.84 -16.53
N ASP A 129 6.09 1.06 -16.12
CA ASP A 129 7.17 0.09 -16.36
C ASP A 129 6.92 -1.21 -15.58
N ILE A 130 6.53 -1.10 -14.31
CA ILE A 130 6.18 -2.29 -13.51
C ILE A 130 4.98 -3.04 -14.08
N GLU A 131 4.02 -2.32 -14.69
CA GLU A 131 2.88 -2.95 -15.37
C GLU A 131 3.34 -3.74 -16.60
N ARG A 132 4.19 -3.14 -17.45
CA ARG A 132 4.73 -3.83 -18.63
C ARG A 132 5.46 -5.11 -18.25
N VAL A 133 6.21 -5.12 -17.14
CA VAL A 133 6.88 -6.32 -16.62
C VAL A 133 5.86 -7.36 -16.15
N VAL A 134 4.90 -6.98 -15.29
CA VAL A 134 3.93 -7.91 -14.69
C VAL A 134 3.02 -8.58 -15.73
N TYR A 135 2.67 -7.87 -16.80
CA TYR A 135 1.81 -8.39 -17.88
C TYR A 135 2.59 -8.92 -19.08
N PHE A 136 3.88 -9.24 -18.92
CA PHE A 136 4.73 -9.91 -19.93
C PHE A 136 4.90 -9.12 -21.24
N GLU A 137 4.92 -7.78 -21.17
CA GLU A 137 5.20 -6.90 -22.31
C GLU A 137 6.68 -6.48 -22.37
N SER A 138 7.40 -6.54 -21.25
CA SER A 138 8.81 -6.11 -21.15
C SER A 138 9.58 -6.93 -20.13
N TYR A 139 10.87 -7.10 -20.36
CA TYR A 139 11.78 -7.71 -19.41
C TYR A 139 12.17 -6.72 -18.32
N LEU A 140 12.26 -7.22 -17.09
CA LEU A 140 12.98 -6.55 -16.02
C LEU A 140 14.40 -7.12 -15.99
N VAL A 141 15.39 -6.27 -16.27
CA VAL A 141 16.81 -6.59 -16.25
C VAL A 141 17.41 -6.00 -14.98
N VAL A 142 18.06 -6.85 -14.20
CA VAL A 142 18.89 -6.51 -13.05
C VAL A 142 20.34 -6.50 -13.52
N GLU A 143 20.98 -5.35 -13.40
CA GLU A 143 22.39 -5.16 -13.73
C GLU A 143 23.21 -5.13 -12.45
N HIS A 144 24.12 -6.10 -12.32
CA HIS A 144 25.06 -6.23 -11.22
C HIS A 144 26.35 -5.46 -11.54
N PRO A 145 26.97 -4.82 -10.54
CA PRO A 145 28.23 -4.12 -10.73
C PRO A 145 29.39 -5.13 -10.88
N THR A 146 30.34 -4.81 -11.75
CA THR A 146 31.69 -5.42 -11.71
C THR A 146 32.50 -4.83 -10.55
N GLU A 147 33.63 -5.45 -10.17
CA GLU A 147 34.48 -4.99 -9.05
C GLU A 147 34.89 -3.51 -9.18
N GLU A 148 35.15 -3.05 -10.40
CA GLU A 148 35.53 -1.65 -10.69
C GLU A 148 34.32 -0.69 -10.63
N GLU A 149 33.10 -1.19 -10.85
CA GLU A 149 31.87 -0.40 -10.92
C GLU A 149 31.15 -0.29 -9.56
N GLU A 150 31.56 -1.04 -8.52
CA GLU A 150 30.87 -1.10 -7.22
C GLU A 150 30.68 0.29 -6.60
N GLU A 151 31.75 1.10 -6.55
CA GLU A 151 31.69 2.46 -6.02
C GLU A 151 30.74 3.37 -6.81
N ALA A 152 30.72 3.21 -8.14
CA ALA A 152 29.88 4.02 -9.00
C ALA A 152 28.39 3.66 -8.81
N PHE A 153 28.08 2.38 -8.63
CA PHE A 153 26.73 1.91 -8.35
C PHE A 153 26.24 2.35 -6.97
N GLU A 154 27.09 2.33 -5.94
CA GLU A 154 26.72 2.82 -4.61
C GLU A 154 26.37 4.32 -4.62
N LYS A 155 27.13 5.12 -5.39
CA LYS A 155 26.91 6.58 -5.50
C LYS A 155 25.69 6.92 -6.38
N ASP A 156 25.29 6.07 -7.32
CA ASP A 156 24.16 6.33 -8.23
C ASP A 156 22.81 6.28 -7.50
N PRO A 157 22.04 7.38 -7.41
CA PRO A 157 20.77 7.42 -6.68
C PRO A 157 19.70 6.43 -7.17
N LYS A 158 19.82 5.92 -8.40
CA LYS A 158 18.87 4.95 -8.98
C LYS A 158 19.21 3.49 -8.65
N SER A 159 20.35 3.22 -8.03
CA SER A 159 20.68 1.86 -7.63
C SER A 159 19.86 1.37 -6.43
N LEU A 160 19.69 0.06 -6.34
CA LEU A 160 18.97 -0.60 -5.25
C LEU A 160 19.90 -1.52 -4.49
N PRO A 161 19.88 -1.50 -3.15
CA PRO A 161 20.60 -2.48 -2.35
C PRO A 161 19.86 -3.82 -2.36
N LEU A 162 20.48 -4.85 -2.93
CA LEU A 162 20.01 -6.23 -2.88
C LEU A 162 20.99 -7.09 -2.07
N MET A 163 20.45 -7.99 -1.26
CA MET A 163 21.19 -8.99 -0.51
C MET A 163 21.47 -10.21 -1.38
N GLU A 164 22.75 -10.54 -1.55
CA GLU A 164 23.24 -11.72 -2.27
C GLU A 164 24.36 -12.37 -1.48
N GLY A 165 24.23 -13.67 -1.16
CA GLY A 165 25.27 -14.42 -0.44
C GLY A 165 25.61 -13.88 0.97
N GLY A 166 24.70 -13.12 1.59
CA GLY A 166 24.92 -12.48 2.90
C GLY A 166 25.61 -11.11 2.84
N LEU A 167 25.90 -10.60 1.64
CA LEU A 167 26.44 -9.27 1.40
C LEU A 167 25.42 -8.43 0.63
N THR A 168 25.40 -7.11 0.86
CA THR A 168 24.51 -6.21 0.14
C THR A 168 25.26 -5.54 -1.00
N LYS A 169 24.78 -5.77 -2.24
CA LYS A 169 25.32 -5.15 -3.47
C LYS A 169 24.31 -4.15 -4.03
N TYR A 170 24.80 -3.07 -4.62
CA TYR A 170 23.95 -2.09 -5.31
C TYR A 170 23.79 -2.49 -6.76
N VAL A 171 22.55 -2.73 -7.20
CA VAL A 171 22.22 -3.10 -8.57
C VAL A 171 21.42 -2.00 -9.26
N LYS A 172 21.37 -2.00 -10.59
CA LYS A 172 20.46 -1.14 -11.36
C LYS A 172 19.35 -1.96 -11.99
N LEU A 173 18.14 -1.41 -11.98
CA LEU A 173 16.99 -2.03 -12.63
C LEU A 173 16.67 -1.29 -13.93
N HIS A 174 16.54 -2.06 -15.01
CA HIS A 174 16.14 -1.55 -16.32
C HIS A 174 14.92 -2.32 -16.80
N VAL A 175 13.97 -1.61 -17.43
CA VAL A 175 12.81 -2.23 -18.07
C VAL A 175 12.99 -2.11 -19.58
N VAL A 176 13.16 -3.25 -20.23
CA VAL A 176 13.58 -3.36 -21.63
C VAL A 176 12.48 -4.02 -22.43
N SER A 177 12.11 -3.45 -23.57
CA SER A 177 11.12 -4.06 -24.47
C SER A 177 11.64 -5.34 -25.10
N GLU A 178 10.75 -6.15 -25.68
CA GLU A 178 11.17 -7.41 -26.31
C GLU A 178 12.10 -7.18 -27.51
N ASP A 179 11.87 -6.14 -28.31
CA ASP A 179 12.70 -5.81 -29.46
C ASP A 179 14.09 -5.34 -29.02
N GLU A 180 14.17 -4.40 -28.07
CA GLU A 180 15.43 -3.93 -27.48
C GLU A 180 16.20 -5.07 -26.81
N PHE A 181 15.49 -6.01 -26.18
CA PHE A 181 16.10 -7.17 -25.54
C PHE A 181 16.77 -8.09 -26.58
N ARG A 182 16.13 -8.30 -27.72
CA ARG A 182 16.70 -9.12 -28.83
C ARG A 182 17.93 -8.47 -29.45
N GLU A 183 17.94 -7.14 -29.58
CA GLU A 183 19.10 -6.41 -30.11
C GLU A 183 20.34 -6.57 -29.22
N ARG A 184 20.14 -6.67 -27.90
CA ARG A 184 21.20 -6.78 -26.88
C ARG A 184 21.28 -8.16 -26.24
N GLU A 185 20.71 -9.18 -26.87
CA GLU A 185 20.64 -10.53 -26.31
C GLU A 185 22.03 -11.09 -25.99
N TYR A 186 23.02 -10.78 -26.83
CA TYR A 186 24.41 -11.16 -26.57
C TYR A 186 25.00 -10.47 -25.34
N GLU A 187 24.69 -9.19 -25.09
CA GLU A 187 25.15 -8.48 -23.88
C GLU A 187 24.50 -9.06 -22.62
N TYR A 188 23.20 -9.35 -22.68
CA TYR A 188 22.45 -9.94 -21.57
C TYR A 188 22.76 -11.43 -21.35
N SER A 189 23.50 -12.08 -22.25
CA SER A 189 23.98 -13.44 -22.06
C SER A 189 25.06 -13.57 -20.99
N ASN A 190 25.70 -12.45 -20.60
CA ASN A 190 26.63 -12.43 -19.48
C ASN A 190 25.89 -12.54 -18.14
N ALA A 191 25.70 -13.78 -17.68
CA ALA A 191 24.99 -14.10 -16.44
C ALA A 191 25.68 -13.58 -15.16
N GLU A 192 26.97 -13.22 -15.21
CA GLU A 192 27.64 -12.60 -14.07
C GLU A 192 27.24 -11.12 -13.91
N LYS A 193 26.89 -10.44 -15.01
CA LYS A 193 26.51 -9.02 -15.01
C LYS A 193 25.00 -8.81 -15.05
N TYR A 194 24.25 -9.65 -15.76
CA TYR A 194 22.83 -9.42 -16.02
C TYR A 194 21.96 -10.59 -15.60
N GLU A 195 20.91 -10.31 -14.84
CA GLU A 195 19.82 -11.24 -14.54
C GLU A 195 18.50 -10.65 -15.06
N TYR A 196 17.75 -11.37 -15.88
CA TYR A 196 16.52 -10.86 -16.48
C TYR A 196 15.33 -11.79 -16.32
N GLY A 197 14.13 -11.23 -16.38
CA GLY A 197 12.90 -12.02 -16.35
C GLY A 197 11.65 -11.17 -16.56
N MET A 198 10.50 -11.83 -16.66
CA MET A 198 9.19 -11.20 -16.83
C MET A 198 8.23 -11.65 -15.73
N GLY A 199 7.14 -10.90 -15.59
CA GLY A 199 6.02 -11.29 -14.76
C GLY A 199 6.25 -11.10 -13.27
N ALA A 200 5.32 -11.63 -12.48
CA ALA A 200 5.33 -11.53 -11.03
C ALA A 200 6.49 -12.31 -10.38
N GLU A 201 7.02 -13.34 -11.04
CA GLU A 201 8.15 -14.16 -10.55
C GLU A 201 9.40 -13.30 -10.37
N LYS A 202 9.82 -12.59 -11.42
CA LYS A 202 11.01 -11.74 -11.32
C LYS A 202 10.81 -10.56 -10.36
N VAL A 203 9.60 -9.99 -10.33
CA VAL A 203 9.26 -8.93 -9.37
C VAL A 203 9.33 -9.45 -7.93
N LYS A 204 8.83 -10.65 -7.65
CA LYS A 204 8.90 -11.28 -6.33
C LYS A 204 10.35 -11.51 -5.91
N ASP A 205 11.15 -12.05 -6.81
CA ASP A 205 12.56 -12.34 -6.60
C ASP A 205 13.34 -11.07 -6.21
N VAL A 206 13.21 -9.99 -7.00
CA VAL A 206 13.85 -8.72 -6.65
C VAL A 206 13.32 -8.19 -5.31
N LEU A 207 12.01 -8.20 -5.06
CA LEU A 207 11.44 -7.74 -3.79
C LEU A 207 11.94 -8.51 -2.57
N ALA A 208 12.16 -9.82 -2.69
CA ALA A 208 12.64 -10.67 -1.61
C ALA A 208 14.11 -10.41 -1.25
N ARG A 209 14.92 -9.94 -2.22
CA ARG A 209 16.33 -9.64 -2.02
C ARG A 209 16.59 -8.20 -1.53
N ILE A 210 15.60 -7.30 -1.52
CA ILE A 210 15.82 -5.90 -1.11
C ILE A 210 16.26 -5.79 0.34
N ASP A 211 17.38 -5.10 0.58
CA ASP A 211 17.79 -4.68 1.91
C ASP A 211 17.06 -3.40 2.31
N LEU A 212 15.99 -3.56 3.10
CA LEU A 212 15.17 -2.45 3.56
C LEU A 212 15.93 -1.51 4.51
N GLU A 213 16.85 -2.03 5.34
CA GLU A 213 17.56 -1.22 6.33
C GLU A 213 18.57 -0.28 5.67
N ILE A 214 19.36 -0.82 4.72
CA ILE A 214 20.30 -0.02 3.94
C ILE A 214 19.55 0.97 3.05
N LEU A 215 18.45 0.54 2.42
CA LEU A 215 17.61 1.43 1.63
C LEU A 215 17.03 2.58 2.49
N ALA A 216 16.57 2.30 3.70
CA ALA A 216 16.07 3.33 4.62
C ALA A 216 17.17 4.33 5.03
N LYS A 217 18.35 3.83 5.40
CA LYS A 217 19.52 4.68 5.73
C LYS A 217 19.89 5.59 4.56
N ARG A 218 19.89 5.05 3.33
CA ARG A 218 20.15 5.81 2.10
C ARG A 218 19.11 6.90 1.88
N LEU A 219 17.82 6.56 1.94
CA LEU A 219 16.73 7.52 1.74
C LEU A 219 16.74 8.60 2.82
N LYS A 220 17.12 8.27 4.06
CA LYS A 220 17.34 9.25 5.13
C LYS A 220 18.49 10.18 4.80
N LYS A 221 19.63 9.67 4.34
CA LYS A 221 20.78 10.49 3.93
C LYS A 221 20.42 11.43 2.78
N GLU A 222 19.71 10.92 1.76
CA GLU A 222 19.22 11.76 0.66
C GLU A 222 18.27 12.84 1.18
N LEU A 223 17.33 12.49 2.08
CA LEU A 223 16.42 13.44 2.71
C LEU A 223 17.13 14.51 3.55
N HIS A 224 18.17 14.15 4.29
CA HIS A 224 18.99 15.12 5.05
C HIS A 224 19.70 16.10 4.12
N GLY A 225 20.16 15.65 2.95
CA GLY A 225 20.71 16.55 1.92
C GLY A 225 19.74 17.63 1.45
N TYR A 226 18.43 17.34 1.47
CA TYR A 226 17.38 18.33 1.19
C TYR A 226 16.97 19.18 2.40
N ALA A 227 17.25 18.72 3.62
CA ALA A 227 16.93 19.42 4.85
C ALA A 227 18.03 20.43 5.24
N GLY A 228 18.64 21.07 4.23
CA GLY A 228 19.68 22.07 4.42
C GLY A 228 19.19 23.17 5.36
N THR A 229 20.06 23.53 6.29
CA THR A 229 19.90 24.67 7.17
C THR A 229 20.57 25.90 6.55
N PHE A 230 20.39 27.08 7.18
CA PHE A 230 21.11 28.30 6.78
C PHE A 230 22.63 28.07 6.67
N ASP A 231 23.18 27.21 7.52
CA ASP A 231 24.61 26.92 7.60
C ASP A 231 25.09 26.01 6.44
N ASP A 232 24.15 25.34 5.74
CA ASP A 232 24.44 24.44 4.60
C ASP A 232 24.43 25.16 3.24
N LEU A 233 24.11 26.45 3.20
CA LEU A 233 24.07 27.26 1.98
C LEU A 233 25.49 27.58 1.50
N ASN A 234 25.99 26.75 0.58
CA ASN A 234 27.30 26.91 -0.05
C ASN A 234 27.24 26.58 -1.55
N LEU A 235 28.38 26.66 -2.24
CA LEU A 235 28.47 26.40 -3.68
C LEU A 235 28.03 24.97 -4.05
N ASN A 236 28.34 23.96 -3.21
CA ASN A 236 27.89 22.59 -3.43
C ASN A 236 26.36 22.46 -3.30
N TYR A 237 25.75 23.16 -2.35
CA TYR A 237 24.29 23.21 -2.21
C TYR A 237 23.63 23.97 -3.38
N LYS A 238 24.27 25.04 -3.88
CA LYS A 238 23.84 25.77 -5.09
C LYS A 238 23.89 24.88 -6.34
N ILE A 239 24.93 24.06 -6.50
CA ILE A 239 25.09 23.14 -7.64
C ILE A 239 24.05 22.01 -7.56
N ASN A 240 23.89 21.40 -6.39
CA ASN A 240 22.99 20.25 -6.21
C ASN A 240 21.51 20.66 -6.18
N TYR A 241 21.20 21.85 -5.66
CA TYR A 241 19.83 22.33 -5.39
C TYR A 241 19.62 23.81 -5.76
N PRO A 242 19.84 24.22 -7.02
CA PRO A 242 19.88 25.64 -7.43
C PRO A 242 18.57 26.39 -7.17
N LYS A 243 17.42 25.73 -7.34
CA LYS A 243 16.10 26.34 -7.10
C LYS A 243 15.84 26.60 -5.61
N LEU A 244 16.22 25.66 -4.75
CA LEU A 244 16.07 25.79 -3.29
C LEU A 244 17.03 26.82 -2.74
N TYR A 245 18.28 26.79 -3.23
CA TYR A 245 19.30 27.77 -2.90
C TYR A 245 18.85 29.21 -3.23
N ASN A 246 18.41 29.49 -4.48
CA ASN A 246 17.99 30.85 -4.85
C ASN A 246 16.85 31.39 -3.98
N LYS A 247 15.90 30.53 -3.58
CA LYS A 247 14.78 30.96 -2.75
C LYS A 247 15.14 31.11 -1.27
N ALA A 248 16.08 30.31 -0.77
CA ALA A 248 16.67 30.56 0.53
C ALA A 248 17.37 31.93 0.55
N ILE A 249 18.11 32.28 -0.51
CA ILE A 249 18.75 33.60 -0.66
C ILE A 249 17.72 34.74 -0.70
N ILE A 250 16.62 34.58 -1.44
CA ILE A 250 15.51 35.56 -1.48
C ILE A 250 14.91 35.78 -0.09
N GLU A 251 14.63 34.69 0.65
CA GLU A 251 14.08 34.79 2.00
C GLU A 251 15.07 35.44 2.98
N ILE A 252 16.36 35.11 2.87
CA ILE A 252 17.43 35.74 3.68
C ILE A 252 17.48 37.24 3.41
N ALA A 253 17.47 37.66 2.14
CA ALA A 253 17.45 39.06 1.74
C ALA A 253 16.24 39.81 2.32
N ARG A 254 15.05 39.23 2.16
CA ARG A 254 13.81 39.78 2.69
C ARG A 254 13.86 40.00 4.21
N ARG A 255 14.37 39.01 4.97
CA ARG A 255 14.48 39.12 6.43
C ARG A 255 15.51 40.14 6.88
N PHE A 256 16.63 40.26 6.18
CA PHE A 256 17.60 41.31 6.48
C PHE A 256 17.06 42.71 6.20
N SER A 257 16.29 42.89 5.14
CA SER A 257 15.59 44.17 4.86
C SER A 257 14.52 44.52 5.90
N GLU A 258 13.73 43.54 6.38
CA GLU A 258 12.71 43.75 7.44
C GLU A 258 13.30 44.34 8.73
N VAL A 259 14.56 44.01 9.04
CA VAL A 259 15.26 44.48 10.25
C VAL A 259 16.18 45.68 9.94
N GLY A 260 16.17 46.18 8.71
CA GLY A 260 16.92 47.37 8.30
C GLY A 260 18.44 47.17 8.27
N LEU A 261 18.92 45.93 8.10
CA LEU A 261 20.35 45.65 7.98
C LEU A 261 20.87 46.19 6.65
N ARG A 262 22.00 46.91 6.67
CA ARG A 262 22.61 47.56 5.48
C ARG A 262 24.01 47.05 5.23
N PHE A 263 24.40 46.93 3.96
CA PHE A 263 25.78 46.68 3.55
C PHE A 263 26.38 48.02 3.12
N GLY A 264 26.99 48.72 4.06
CA GLY A 264 27.40 50.12 3.88
C GLY A 264 26.19 51.06 3.79
N ASP A 265 26.06 51.78 2.66
CA ASP A 265 25.01 52.78 2.44
C ASP A 265 23.76 52.21 1.72
N ILE A 266 23.74 50.91 1.42
CA ILE A 266 22.73 50.26 0.56
C ILE A 266 22.03 49.12 1.32
N GLU A 267 20.73 48.94 1.07
CA GLU A 267 19.97 47.78 1.55
C GLU A 267 20.31 46.53 0.71
N PRO A 268 20.56 45.37 1.35
CA PRO A 268 20.92 44.17 0.63
C PRO A 268 19.91 43.75 -0.42
N THR A 269 20.40 43.58 -1.65
CA THR A 269 19.64 42.93 -2.72
C THR A 269 19.90 41.43 -2.75
N GLU A 270 18.96 40.67 -3.33
CA GLU A 270 19.10 39.21 -3.53
C GLU A 270 20.40 38.84 -4.24
N LYS A 271 20.85 39.68 -5.19
CA LYS A 271 22.08 39.48 -5.95
C LYS A 271 23.32 39.64 -5.08
N GLU A 272 23.35 40.63 -4.18
CA GLU A 272 24.50 40.86 -3.30
C GLU A 272 24.65 39.73 -2.27
N ILE A 273 23.53 39.25 -1.72
CA ILE A 273 23.56 38.09 -0.80
C ILE A 273 23.98 36.83 -1.54
N ASP A 274 23.50 36.60 -2.77
CA ASP A 274 23.98 35.49 -3.59
C ASP A 274 25.49 35.59 -3.85
N VAL A 275 26.00 36.79 -4.15
CA VAL A 275 27.43 37.06 -4.39
C VAL A 275 28.27 36.75 -3.14
N ILE A 276 27.83 37.18 -1.96
CA ILE A 276 28.53 36.91 -0.68
C ILE A 276 28.56 35.41 -0.36
N VAL A 277 27.47 34.69 -0.63
CA VAL A 277 27.34 33.26 -0.30
C VAL A 277 27.99 32.35 -1.36
N SER A 278 27.99 32.74 -2.65
CA SER A 278 28.42 31.87 -3.75
C SER A 278 29.68 32.30 -4.50
N GLN A 279 30.18 33.53 -4.34
CA GLN A 279 31.24 34.06 -5.22
C GLN A 279 32.54 34.49 -4.52
N GLY A 280 32.79 34.10 -3.27
CA GLY A 280 34.09 34.39 -2.64
C GLY A 280 34.40 35.88 -2.49
N TYR A 281 33.40 36.75 -2.62
CA TYR A 281 33.53 38.16 -2.31
C TYR A 281 33.66 38.31 -0.81
N TYR A 282 34.52 39.23 -0.40
CA TYR A 282 34.81 39.45 1.02
C TYR A 282 34.05 40.67 1.48
N VAL A 283 33.41 40.56 2.63
CA VAL A 283 32.79 41.69 3.31
C VAL A 283 33.71 42.17 4.41
N VAL A 284 34.00 43.46 4.43
CA VAL A 284 34.83 44.07 5.46
C VAL A 284 34.08 44.11 6.79
N ILE A 285 34.58 43.36 7.77
CA ILE A 285 34.04 43.30 9.14
C ILE A 285 34.79 44.26 10.06
N ASP A 286 36.07 44.50 9.82
CA ASP A 286 36.83 45.53 10.51
C ASP A 286 37.70 46.29 9.50
N PRO A 287 37.40 47.56 9.21
CA PRO A 287 38.22 48.36 8.29
C PRO A 287 39.54 48.83 8.91
N ALA A 288 39.79 48.62 10.21
CA ALA A 288 40.95 49.15 10.91
C ALA A 288 41.16 50.66 10.63
N SER A 289 42.40 51.12 10.51
CA SER A 289 42.74 52.51 10.15
C SER A 289 42.75 52.79 8.63
N SER A 290 42.04 52.00 7.83
CA SER A 290 41.96 52.17 6.37
C SER A 290 40.78 53.06 5.93
N ASP A 291 40.80 53.47 4.66
CA ASP A 291 39.70 54.24 4.03
C ASP A 291 38.45 53.40 3.69
N LEU A 292 38.48 52.09 3.99
CA LEU A 292 37.38 51.17 3.71
C LEU A 292 36.23 51.36 4.71
N LYS A 293 35.00 51.17 4.25
CA LYS A 293 33.82 51.23 5.12
C LYS A 293 33.45 49.84 5.65
N PHE A 294 33.01 49.78 6.91
CA PHE A 294 32.39 48.59 7.47
C PHE A 294 31.19 48.13 6.60
N GLY A 295 31.15 46.85 6.24
CA GLY A 295 30.14 46.27 5.36
C GLY A 295 30.37 46.50 3.86
N GLN A 296 31.52 47.09 3.46
CA GLN A 296 31.90 47.21 2.05
C GLN A 296 32.21 45.84 1.45
N ILE A 297 31.66 45.57 0.25
CA ILE A 297 31.91 44.34 -0.51
C ILE A 297 33.18 44.53 -1.35
N ILE A 298 34.10 43.58 -1.24
CA ILE A 298 35.39 43.58 -1.95
C ILE A 298 35.44 42.39 -2.91
N ASN A 299 35.90 42.66 -4.13
CA ASN A 299 36.11 41.64 -5.15
C ASN A 299 37.26 40.70 -4.75
N PRO A 300 37.19 39.40 -5.10
CA PRO A 300 38.24 38.42 -4.78
C PRO A 300 39.65 38.83 -5.25
N GLU A 301 39.75 39.56 -6.36
CA GLU A 301 41.02 40.03 -6.95
C GLU A 301 41.72 41.12 -6.11
N ASN A 302 40.99 41.79 -5.22
CA ASN A 302 41.50 42.92 -4.42
C ASN A 302 41.72 42.53 -2.94
N VAL A 303 41.71 41.24 -2.62
CA VAL A 303 41.84 40.74 -1.24
C VAL A 303 43.31 40.78 -0.80
N ASP A 304 44.22 40.40 -1.70
CA ASP A 304 45.67 40.39 -1.42
C ASP A 304 46.26 41.81 -1.32
N SER A 305 45.53 42.83 -1.76
CA SER A 305 45.90 44.24 -1.68
C SER A 305 45.26 44.98 -0.49
N LEU A 306 44.61 44.24 0.43
CA LEU A 306 44.04 44.81 1.64
C LEU A 306 45.14 45.32 2.60
N PRO A 307 44.97 46.52 3.20
CA PRO A 307 45.88 47.02 4.22
C PRO A 307 46.01 46.06 5.43
N GLU A 308 47.20 46.03 6.04
CA GLU A 308 47.45 45.22 7.25
C GLU A 308 46.47 45.59 8.37
N GLY A 309 45.80 44.58 8.92
CA GLY A 309 44.81 44.74 10.00
C GLY A 309 43.34 44.74 9.56
N VAL A 310 43.04 44.79 8.26
CA VAL A 310 41.65 44.69 7.76
C VAL A 310 41.17 43.24 7.83
N ILE A 311 40.03 43.01 8.51
CA ILE A 311 39.39 41.69 8.58
C ILE A 311 38.25 41.65 7.58
N ALA A 312 38.42 40.87 6.52
CA ALA A 312 37.39 40.62 5.52
C ALA A 312 37.05 39.13 5.49
N LEU A 313 35.76 38.79 5.46
CA LEU A 313 35.29 37.39 5.49
C LEU A 313 34.34 37.11 4.35
N THR A 314 34.20 35.85 3.98
CA THR A 314 33.29 35.40 2.92
C THR A 314 32.30 34.34 3.43
N GLY A 315 31.25 34.07 2.65
CA GLY A 315 30.24 33.06 2.97
C GLY A 315 29.33 33.43 4.15
N VAL A 316 28.70 32.40 4.73
CA VAL A 316 27.71 32.54 5.82
C VAL A 316 28.33 33.17 7.08
N GLU A 317 29.61 32.90 7.34
CA GLU A 317 30.33 33.47 8.49
C GLU A 317 30.46 35.00 8.41
N ALA A 318 30.60 35.56 7.20
CA ALA A 318 30.64 37.01 6.98
C ALA A 318 29.31 37.66 7.36
N LEU A 319 28.19 37.05 6.95
CA LEU A 319 26.84 37.51 7.28
C LEU A 319 26.59 37.45 8.80
N GLU A 320 27.01 36.38 9.47
CA GLU A 320 26.87 36.23 10.91
C GLU A 320 27.66 37.28 11.70
N LYS A 321 28.94 37.52 11.35
CA LYS A 321 29.76 38.51 12.04
C LYS A 321 29.29 39.93 11.76
N LEU A 322 28.87 40.23 10.53
CA LEU A 322 28.35 41.54 10.16
C LEU A 322 27.08 41.87 10.96
N TYR A 323 26.15 40.92 11.08
CA TYR A 323 24.99 41.10 11.94
C TYR A 323 25.34 41.23 13.42
N LYS A 324 26.26 40.40 13.95
CA LYS A 324 26.70 40.51 15.36
C LYS A 324 27.31 41.89 15.66
N ALA A 325 28.10 42.44 14.74
CA ALA A 325 28.67 43.78 14.86
C ALA A 325 27.63 44.90 14.73
N TYR A 326 26.61 44.75 13.86
CA TYR A 326 25.46 45.67 13.85
C TYR A 326 24.60 45.56 15.14
N ARG A 327 24.50 44.36 15.73
CA ARG A 327 23.70 44.04 16.93
C ARG A 327 24.22 44.67 18.21
N GLU A 328 25.51 45.02 18.32
CA GLU A 328 26.00 45.80 19.46
C GLU A 328 25.32 47.18 19.59
N LYS A 329 24.67 47.66 18.52
CA LYS A 329 23.97 48.97 18.47
C LYS A 329 22.45 48.89 18.66
N VAL A 330 21.81 47.72 18.59
CA VAL A 330 20.35 47.55 18.66
C VAL A 330 19.99 46.34 19.54
N LYS A 331 19.08 46.50 20.50
CA LYS A 331 18.67 45.46 21.49
C LYS A 331 18.37 44.09 20.85
N GLU A 332 18.53 43.03 21.66
CA GLU A 332 18.39 41.62 21.25
C GLU A 332 17.10 41.31 20.49
N ILE A 333 17.25 41.08 19.19
CA ILE A 333 16.27 40.36 18.37
C ILE A 333 16.97 39.08 17.92
N PRO A 334 16.39 37.88 18.10
CA PRO A 334 16.98 36.63 17.63
C PRO A 334 16.77 36.46 16.10
N ILE A 335 17.24 37.41 15.27
CA ILE A 335 16.95 37.39 13.83
C ILE A 335 17.49 36.12 13.17
N PHE A 336 18.64 35.62 13.60
CA PHE A 336 19.23 34.43 12.99
C PHE A 336 18.50 33.16 13.37
N GLU A 337 17.90 33.09 14.55
CA GLU A 337 17.01 31.97 14.87
C GLU A 337 15.75 32.04 14.01
N VAL A 338 15.21 33.24 13.80
CA VAL A 338 14.07 33.48 12.89
C VAL A 338 14.44 33.20 11.42
N ILE A 339 15.64 33.55 10.96
CA ILE A 339 16.14 33.27 9.61
C ILE A 339 16.42 31.77 9.45
N LYS A 340 17.06 31.13 10.43
CA LYS A 340 17.27 29.67 10.43
C LYS A 340 15.93 28.94 10.38
N GLU A 341 14.95 29.38 11.15
CA GLU A 341 13.61 28.82 11.15
C GLU A 341 12.82 29.16 9.88
N SER A 342 12.95 30.36 9.32
CA SER A 342 12.27 30.77 8.08
C SER A 342 12.84 30.07 6.85
N VAL A 343 14.17 30.00 6.72
CA VAL A 343 14.87 29.26 5.66
C VAL A 343 14.53 27.78 5.74
N ARG A 344 14.56 27.19 6.96
CA ARG A 344 14.10 25.81 7.18
C ARG A 344 12.64 25.64 6.77
N ASN A 345 11.76 26.57 7.14
CA ASN A 345 10.35 26.52 6.76
C ASN A 345 10.13 26.71 5.26
N VAL A 346 10.91 27.53 4.56
CA VAL A 346 10.85 27.70 3.10
C VAL A 346 11.35 26.44 2.41
N ILE A 347 12.46 25.87 2.86
CA ILE A 347 13.00 24.60 2.33
C ILE A 347 12.00 23.46 2.57
N LEU A 348 11.34 23.41 3.74
CA LEU A 348 10.32 22.41 4.05
C LEU A 348 8.97 22.65 3.32
N LYS A 349 8.53 23.91 3.17
CA LYS A 349 7.27 24.26 2.48
C LYS A 349 7.41 24.14 0.96
N GLU A 350 8.54 24.55 0.41
CA GLU A 350 8.80 24.57 -1.02
C GLU A 350 9.70 23.42 -1.53
N GLY A 351 10.06 22.50 -0.63
CA GLY A 351 10.22 21.08 -0.91
C GLY A 351 8.98 20.42 -1.59
N THR A 352 8.11 21.21 -2.20
CA THR A 352 7.24 20.92 -3.34
C THR A 352 7.95 20.42 -4.59
N ASP A 353 9.23 20.03 -4.52
CA ASP A 353 9.84 19.27 -5.60
C ASP A 353 9.23 17.86 -5.61
N ALA A 354 8.74 17.41 -6.77
CA ALA A 354 8.14 16.09 -6.91
C ALA A 354 9.08 14.97 -6.41
N ARG A 355 10.39 15.24 -6.48
CA ARG A 355 11.47 14.38 -5.97
C ARG A 355 11.47 14.24 -4.45
N LEU A 356 11.35 15.31 -3.67
CA LEU A 356 11.31 15.24 -2.20
C LEU A 356 10.07 14.46 -1.73
N LYS A 357 8.91 14.74 -2.34
CA LYS A 357 7.67 13.99 -2.06
C LYS A 357 7.80 12.51 -2.41
N LYS A 358 8.54 12.16 -3.47
CA LYS A 358 8.83 10.77 -3.86
C LYS A 358 9.69 10.09 -2.79
N ILE A 359 10.78 10.72 -2.34
CA ILE A 359 11.68 10.19 -1.31
C ILE A 359 10.93 9.98 0.01
N ILE A 360 10.18 10.98 0.50
CA ILE A 360 9.42 10.86 1.76
C ILE A 360 8.40 9.72 1.68
N ARG A 361 7.66 9.60 0.57
CA ARG A 361 6.67 8.52 0.40
C ARG A 361 7.34 7.15 0.36
N ARG A 362 8.49 7.04 -0.31
CA ARG A 362 9.28 5.82 -0.40
C ARG A 362 9.86 5.43 0.97
N LEU A 363 10.45 6.38 1.69
CA LEU A 363 10.98 6.18 3.04
C LEU A 363 9.89 5.69 4.00
N ARG A 364 8.72 6.35 4.02
CA ARG A 364 7.57 5.91 4.84
C ARG A 364 7.11 4.49 4.52
N LEU A 365 7.19 4.08 3.25
CA LEU A 365 6.85 2.73 2.85
C LEU A 365 7.87 1.72 3.38
N VAL A 366 9.17 2.02 3.22
CA VAL A 366 10.27 1.16 3.69
C VAL A 366 10.26 1.05 5.22
N GLU A 367 10.15 2.16 5.95
CA GLU A 367 10.04 2.16 7.41
C GLU A 367 8.80 1.38 7.88
N GLY A 368 7.67 1.52 7.18
CA GLY A 368 6.47 0.74 7.48
C GLY A 368 6.68 -0.77 7.35
N PHE A 369 7.49 -1.24 6.42
CA PHE A 369 7.85 -2.67 6.32
C PHE A 369 8.77 -3.10 7.48
N ILE A 370 9.78 -2.29 7.81
CA ILE A 370 10.72 -2.57 8.90
C ILE A 370 9.98 -2.65 10.24
N GLU A 371 9.18 -1.64 10.58
CA GLU A 371 8.43 -1.57 11.84
C GLU A 371 7.40 -2.69 11.99
N SER A 372 6.76 -3.06 10.89
CA SER A 372 5.71 -4.10 10.92
C SER A 372 6.26 -5.52 10.85
N GLY A 373 7.53 -5.72 10.51
CA GLY A 373 8.14 -7.02 10.25
C GLY A 373 7.55 -7.74 9.04
N ASN A 374 6.74 -7.05 8.23
CA ASN A 374 6.20 -7.62 6.99
C ASN A 374 7.29 -7.65 5.93
N LYS A 375 7.25 -8.66 5.05
CA LYS A 375 8.19 -8.73 3.93
C LYS A 375 7.57 -8.21 2.62
N PRO A 376 8.31 -7.44 1.80
CA PRO A 376 7.78 -6.87 0.56
C PRO A 376 7.25 -7.90 -0.45
N GLU A 377 7.85 -9.08 -0.50
CA GLU A 377 7.46 -10.16 -1.42
C GLU A 377 6.05 -10.72 -1.13
N TRP A 378 5.48 -10.46 0.06
CA TRP A 378 4.09 -10.84 0.39
C TRP A 378 3.04 -10.03 -0.38
N MET A 379 3.45 -8.98 -1.12
CA MET A 379 2.59 -8.32 -2.11
C MET A 379 2.39 -9.17 -3.38
N VAL A 380 3.15 -10.24 -3.55
CA VAL A 380 3.00 -11.24 -4.61
C VAL A 380 2.41 -12.51 -4.01
N LEU A 381 1.30 -12.97 -4.60
CA LEU A 381 0.55 -14.14 -4.16
C LEU A 381 1.05 -15.39 -4.85
N GLU A 382 1.44 -16.38 -4.07
CA GLU A 382 1.62 -17.77 -4.52
C GLU A 382 0.40 -18.63 -4.18
N VAL A 383 -0.27 -18.25 -3.09
CA VAL A 383 -1.45 -18.93 -2.57
C VAL A 383 -2.59 -17.93 -2.54
N LEU A 384 -3.69 -18.26 -3.19
CA LEU A 384 -4.87 -17.41 -3.25
C LEU A 384 -5.95 -17.94 -2.28
N PRO A 385 -6.38 -17.17 -1.27
CA PRO A 385 -7.44 -17.60 -0.36
C PRO A 385 -8.80 -17.66 -1.06
N VAL A 386 -9.56 -18.71 -0.75
CA VAL A 386 -10.94 -18.90 -1.18
C VAL A 386 -11.87 -18.62 -0.01
N ILE A 387 -12.71 -17.60 -0.15
CA ILE A 387 -13.65 -17.23 0.91
C ILE A 387 -14.67 -18.37 1.19
N PRO A 388 -15.19 -18.47 2.42
CA PRO A 388 -16.18 -19.47 2.80
C PRO A 388 -17.43 -19.47 1.87
N PRO A 389 -17.98 -20.64 1.51
CA PRO A 389 -19.02 -20.78 0.49
C PRO A 389 -20.33 -20.08 0.86
N ASP A 390 -20.67 -19.99 2.15
CA ASP A 390 -21.91 -19.35 2.58
C ASP A 390 -21.84 -17.81 2.46
N LEU A 391 -20.64 -17.25 2.29
CA LEU A 391 -20.44 -15.84 1.92
C LEU A 391 -20.53 -15.61 0.41
N ARG A 392 -20.57 -16.69 -0.39
CA ARG A 392 -20.73 -16.69 -1.85
C ARG A 392 -21.77 -17.75 -2.28
N PRO A 393 -23.02 -17.64 -1.80
CA PRO A 393 -23.98 -18.72 -1.86
C PRO A 393 -24.41 -19.04 -3.30
N LEU A 394 -24.86 -20.29 -3.46
CA LEU A 394 -25.58 -20.76 -4.64
C LEU A 394 -26.98 -21.17 -4.16
N ILE A 395 -27.99 -20.43 -4.58
CA ILE A 395 -29.36 -20.53 -4.08
C ILE A 395 -30.24 -21.11 -5.17
N ALA A 396 -30.99 -22.17 -4.85
CA ALA A 396 -32.03 -22.68 -5.72
C ALA A 396 -33.22 -21.71 -5.70
N LEU A 397 -33.66 -21.29 -6.88
CA LEU A 397 -34.87 -20.51 -7.09
C LEU A 397 -36.03 -21.43 -7.49
N ASP A 398 -37.24 -20.89 -7.40
CA ASP A 398 -38.44 -21.57 -7.89
C ASP A 398 -38.30 -21.91 -9.38
N GLY A 399 -38.69 -23.14 -9.74
CA GLY A 399 -38.56 -23.67 -11.11
C GLY A 399 -37.19 -24.29 -11.43
N GLY A 400 -36.39 -24.68 -10.42
CA GLY A 400 -35.15 -25.44 -10.62
C GLY A 400 -33.97 -24.64 -11.17
N ARG A 401 -34.10 -23.30 -11.24
CA ARG A 401 -33.01 -22.39 -11.59
C ARG A 401 -32.10 -22.16 -10.39
N PHE A 402 -30.84 -21.79 -10.63
CA PHE A 402 -29.89 -21.45 -9.58
C PHE A 402 -29.40 -20.02 -9.75
N ALA A 403 -29.40 -19.26 -8.65
CA ALA A 403 -28.71 -17.98 -8.54
C ALA A 403 -27.36 -18.21 -7.86
N SER A 404 -26.27 -17.81 -8.50
CA SER A 404 -24.92 -17.90 -7.94
C SER A 404 -24.35 -16.50 -7.69
N SER A 405 -23.54 -16.37 -6.63
CA SER A 405 -22.67 -15.20 -6.46
C SER A 405 -21.68 -15.06 -7.62
N ASP A 406 -21.45 -13.81 -8.06
CA ASP A 406 -20.48 -13.43 -9.09
C ASP A 406 -19.05 -13.92 -8.76
N LEU A 407 -18.72 -14.01 -7.46
CA LEU A 407 -17.41 -14.46 -6.99
C LEU A 407 -17.12 -15.91 -7.41
N ASN A 408 -18.13 -16.77 -7.46
CA ASN A 408 -17.94 -18.15 -7.91
C ASN A 408 -17.46 -18.17 -9.37
N ASP A 409 -17.99 -17.30 -10.24
CA ASP A 409 -17.59 -17.22 -11.64
C ASP A 409 -16.17 -16.68 -11.81
N LEU A 410 -15.77 -15.72 -10.97
CA LEU A 410 -14.40 -15.21 -10.93
C LEU A 410 -13.42 -16.28 -10.43
N TYR A 411 -13.74 -17.01 -9.36
CA TYR A 411 -12.92 -18.14 -8.89
C TYR A 411 -12.80 -19.25 -9.94
N ARG A 412 -13.89 -19.61 -10.63
CA ARG A 412 -13.87 -20.58 -11.73
C ARG A 412 -12.90 -20.19 -12.83
N ARG A 413 -12.86 -18.89 -13.20
CA ARG A 413 -11.90 -18.38 -14.20
C ARG A 413 -10.46 -18.55 -13.71
N VAL A 414 -10.16 -18.20 -12.46
CA VAL A 414 -8.82 -18.40 -11.88
C VAL A 414 -8.42 -19.87 -11.90
N ILE A 415 -9.27 -20.77 -11.39
CA ILE A 415 -8.98 -22.21 -11.32
C ILE A 415 -8.75 -22.80 -12.71
N ASN A 416 -9.59 -22.43 -13.69
CA ASN A 416 -9.44 -22.90 -15.07
C ASN A 416 -8.10 -22.48 -15.69
N ARG A 417 -7.71 -21.21 -15.51
CA ARG A 417 -6.42 -20.69 -16.00
C ARG A 417 -5.25 -21.35 -15.28
N ASN A 418 -5.35 -21.50 -13.97
CA ASN A 418 -4.32 -22.13 -13.15
C ASN A 418 -4.10 -23.60 -13.54
N ASN A 419 -5.17 -24.37 -13.70
CA ASN A 419 -5.10 -25.78 -14.10
C ASN A 419 -4.60 -25.94 -15.54
N ARG A 420 -4.97 -25.02 -16.44
CA ARG A 420 -4.45 -24.99 -17.80
C ARG A 420 -2.95 -24.70 -17.80
N LEU A 421 -2.50 -23.73 -17.00
CA LEU A 421 -1.09 -23.39 -16.85
C LEU A 421 -0.28 -24.57 -16.30
N LYS A 422 -0.76 -25.24 -15.23
CA LYS A 422 -0.11 -26.46 -14.70
C LYS A 422 0.11 -27.51 -15.79
N ARG A 423 -0.94 -27.82 -16.57
CA ARG A 423 -0.84 -28.77 -17.69
C ARG A 423 0.11 -28.32 -18.79
N LEU A 424 0.16 -27.03 -19.10
CA LEU A 424 1.07 -26.50 -20.14
C LEU A 424 2.54 -26.58 -19.69
N ILE A 425 2.81 -26.39 -18.40
CA ILE A 425 4.13 -26.58 -17.81
C ILE A 425 4.50 -28.07 -17.85
N ASP A 426 3.59 -28.96 -17.44
CA ASP A 426 3.84 -30.41 -17.44
C ASP A 426 4.08 -31.00 -18.85
N LEU A 427 3.57 -30.31 -19.88
CA LEU A 427 3.73 -30.69 -21.29
C LEU A 427 4.92 -29.97 -21.97
N ASP A 428 5.73 -29.23 -21.22
CA ASP A 428 6.85 -28.42 -21.72
C ASP A 428 6.45 -27.55 -22.93
N ALA A 429 5.28 -26.89 -22.84
CA ALA A 429 4.79 -26.03 -23.90
C ALA A 429 5.77 -24.86 -24.16
N PRO A 430 5.86 -24.35 -25.41
CA PRO A 430 6.72 -23.21 -25.73
C PRO A 430 6.50 -22.00 -24.82
N GLU A 431 7.59 -21.29 -24.49
CA GLU A 431 7.55 -20.18 -23.52
C GLU A 431 6.51 -19.11 -23.85
N ILE A 432 6.30 -18.80 -25.13
CA ILE A 432 5.31 -17.81 -25.58
C ILE A 432 3.90 -18.19 -25.08
N ILE A 433 3.56 -19.48 -25.14
CA ILE A 433 2.26 -20.00 -24.69
C ILE A 433 2.16 -19.92 -23.17
N ILE A 434 3.23 -20.30 -22.46
CA ILE A 434 3.31 -20.23 -20.99
C ILE A 434 3.18 -18.78 -20.52
N ARG A 435 3.92 -17.84 -21.12
CA ARG A 435 3.87 -16.40 -20.80
C ARG A 435 2.47 -15.83 -21.00
N ASN A 436 1.82 -16.17 -22.13
CA ASN A 436 0.45 -15.73 -22.35
C ASN A 436 -0.52 -16.30 -21.31
N GLU A 437 -0.39 -17.58 -20.93
CA GLU A 437 -1.26 -18.16 -19.90
C GLU A 437 -0.97 -17.59 -18.50
N LYS A 438 0.30 -17.30 -18.16
CA LYS A 438 0.68 -16.56 -16.93
C LYS A 438 0.06 -15.16 -16.91
N ARG A 439 0.10 -14.42 -18.03
CA ARG A 439 -0.59 -13.13 -18.18
C ARG A 439 -2.11 -13.25 -17.96
N MET A 440 -2.73 -14.27 -18.56
CA MET A 440 -4.17 -14.52 -18.37
C MET A 440 -4.53 -14.93 -16.94
N LEU A 441 -3.64 -15.64 -16.24
CA LEU A 441 -3.80 -15.96 -14.82
C LEU A 441 -3.74 -14.68 -13.96
N GLN A 442 -2.78 -13.79 -14.22
CA GLN A 442 -2.69 -12.49 -13.57
C GLN A 442 -4.00 -11.69 -13.76
N GLU A 443 -4.49 -11.57 -14.99
CA GLU A 443 -5.75 -10.87 -15.28
C GLU A 443 -6.98 -11.51 -14.61
N ALA A 444 -7.00 -12.84 -14.46
CA ALA A 444 -8.08 -13.55 -13.77
C ALA A 444 -8.10 -13.26 -12.26
N VAL A 445 -6.92 -13.22 -11.62
CA VAL A 445 -6.80 -12.89 -10.19
C VAL A 445 -7.08 -11.41 -9.96
N ASP A 446 -6.63 -10.53 -10.86
CA ASP A 446 -6.96 -9.10 -10.82
C ASP A 446 -8.48 -8.88 -10.85
N ALA A 447 -9.20 -9.57 -11.74
CA ALA A 447 -10.64 -9.49 -11.82
C ALA A 447 -11.36 -10.02 -10.57
N LEU A 448 -10.83 -11.06 -9.93
CA LEU A 448 -11.36 -11.57 -8.67
C LEU A 448 -11.22 -10.52 -7.54
N ILE A 449 -10.05 -9.88 -7.44
CA ILE A 449 -9.74 -8.94 -6.36
C ILE A 449 -10.40 -7.58 -6.61
N ASP A 450 -10.19 -6.96 -7.77
CA ASP A 450 -10.71 -5.63 -8.14
C ASP A 450 -11.03 -5.53 -9.65
N ASN A 451 -12.19 -6.04 -10.04
CA ASN A 451 -12.64 -6.08 -11.44
C ASN A 451 -12.78 -4.67 -12.03
N GLY A 452 -12.14 -4.43 -13.17
CA GLY A 452 -12.16 -3.14 -13.85
C GLY A 452 -11.13 -2.12 -13.36
N ARG A 453 -10.29 -2.47 -12.37
CA ARG A 453 -9.16 -1.63 -11.97
C ARG A 453 -8.11 -1.50 -13.07
N ARG A 454 -7.98 -2.54 -13.90
CA ARG A 454 -7.16 -2.55 -15.12
C ARG A 454 -7.96 -3.14 -16.27
N GLY A 455 -7.84 -2.53 -17.44
CA GLY A 455 -8.37 -3.07 -18.69
C GLY A 455 -9.90 -3.14 -18.72
N ARG A 456 -10.42 -4.05 -19.55
CA ARG A 456 -11.86 -4.25 -19.70
C ARG A 456 -12.40 -5.07 -18.54
N MET A 457 -13.52 -4.64 -17.99
CA MET A 457 -14.23 -5.38 -16.95
C MET A 457 -14.66 -6.74 -17.46
N VAL A 458 -14.51 -7.75 -16.59
CA VAL A 458 -15.10 -9.05 -16.83
C VAL A 458 -16.62 -8.95 -16.65
N THR A 459 -17.36 -9.26 -17.71
CA THR A 459 -18.82 -9.19 -17.73
C THR A 459 -19.46 -10.55 -17.91
N GLN A 460 -20.72 -10.66 -17.49
CA GLN A 460 -21.64 -11.74 -17.78
C GLN A 460 -22.98 -11.11 -18.18
N ASN A 461 -23.51 -11.46 -19.35
CA ASN A 461 -24.71 -10.84 -19.92
C ASN A 461 -24.64 -9.30 -19.92
N ASN A 462 -23.50 -8.75 -20.38
CA ASN A 462 -23.18 -7.32 -20.39
C ASN A 462 -23.15 -6.61 -19.01
N ARG A 463 -23.36 -7.33 -17.90
CA ARG A 463 -23.20 -6.81 -16.53
C ARG A 463 -21.79 -7.11 -16.02
N PRO A 464 -21.05 -6.15 -15.44
CA PRO A 464 -19.78 -6.43 -14.79
C PRO A 464 -19.98 -7.30 -13.55
N LEU A 465 -19.13 -8.31 -13.40
CA LEU A 465 -19.13 -9.18 -12.22
C LEU A 465 -18.61 -8.39 -11.01
N LYS A 466 -19.28 -8.50 -9.86
CA LYS A 466 -18.85 -7.87 -8.60
C LYS A 466 -17.62 -8.60 -8.03
N SER A 467 -16.53 -7.88 -7.81
CA SER A 467 -15.28 -8.39 -7.21
C SER A 467 -15.29 -8.39 -5.68
N LEU A 468 -14.22 -8.91 -5.07
CA LEU A 468 -14.01 -8.82 -3.61
C LEU A 468 -13.96 -7.35 -3.15
N SER A 469 -13.27 -6.48 -3.89
CA SER A 469 -13.20 -5.05 -3.60
C SER A 469 -14.58 -4.39 -3.64
N ASP A 470 -15.41 -4.73 -4.64
CA ASP A 470 -16.77 -4.19 -4.77
C ASP A 470 -17.69 -4.64 -3.62
N SER A 471 -17.42 -5.82 -3.06
CA SER A 471 -18.15 -6.32 -1.88
C SER A 471 -17.82 -5.50 -0.61
N LEU A 472 -16.66 -4.84 -0.56
CA LEU A 472 -16.23 -4.02 0.58
C LEU A 472 -16.58 -2.54 0.40
N ARG A 473 -16.39 -1.98 -0.79
CA ARG A 473 -16.47 -0.53 -1.06
C ARG A 473 -17.85 -0.08 -1.54
N GLY A 474 -18.10 1.22 -1.47
CA GLY A 474 -19.31 1.85 -2.03
C GLY A 474 -20.50 1.85 -1.08
N LYS A 475 -21.65 2.37 -1.56
CA LYS A 475 -22.89 2.51 -0.77
C LYS A 475 -23.50 1.15 -0.40
N GLU A 476 -23.46 0.21 -1.36
CA GLU A 476 -23.84 -1.20 -1.17
C GLU A 476 -22.70 -2.07 -0.62
N GLY A 477 -21.57 -1.47 -0.25
CA GLY A 477 -20.43 -2.18 0.31
C GLY A 477 -20.68 -2.61 1.75
N ARG A 478 -19.95 -3.65 2.19
CA ARG A 478 -20.09 -4.27 3.52
C ARG A 478 -20.06 -3.26 4.67
N PHE A 479 -19.11 -2.31 4.64
CA PHE A 479 -18.95 -1.34 5.72
C PHE A 479 -20.17 -0.42 5.86
N ARG A 480 -20.61 0.20 4.77
CA ARG A 480 -21.70 1.19 4.81
C ARG A 480 -23.08 0.56 4.95
N GLN A 481 -23.31 -0.56 4.28
CA GLN A 481 -24.62 -1.19 4.25
C GLN A 481 -24.90 -2.11 5.44
N ASN A 482 -23.87 -2.76 6.00
CA ASN A 482 -24.08 -3.81 7.00
C ASN A 482 -23.37 -3.57 8.34
N LEU A 483 -22.32 -2.75 8.40
CA LEU A 483 -21.59 -2.51 9.65
C LEU A 483 -22.02 -1.18 10.30
N LEU A 484 -22.15 -0.10 9.53
CA LEU A 484 -22.56 1.21 10.06
C LEU A 484 -24.07 1.32 10.35
N GLY A 485 -24.89 0.59 9.60
CA GLY A 485 -26.33 0.52 9.81
C GLY A 485 -26.83 -0.89 9.57
N LYS A 486 -27.75 -1.36 10.41
CA LYS A 486 -28.39 -2.67 10.26
C LYS A 486 -29.89 -2.52 10.33
N ARG A 487 -30.58 -3.44 9.67
CA ARG A 487 -32.00 -3.65 9.94
C ARG A 487 -32.13 -4.23 11.34
N VAL A 488 -33.12 -3.74 12.07
CA VAL A 488 -33.37 -4.12 13.46
C VAL A 488 -34.72 -4.80 13.55
N ASP A 489 -34.77 -5.86 14.36
CA ASP A 489 -36.02 -6.50 14.74
C ASP A 489 -36.82 -5.56 15.66
N TYR A 490 -38.11 -5.84 15.86
CA TYR A 490 -39.01 -5.02 16.69
C TYR A 490 -39.11 -3.56 16.23
N SER A 491 -39.17 -3.35 14.92
CA SER A 491 -39.36 -2.03 14.30
C SER A 491 -40.60 -1.99 13.42
N GLY A 492 -41.22 -0.81 13.34
CA GLY A 492 -42.43 -0.57 12.56
C GLY A 492 -42.39 0.82 11.93
N ARG A 493 -43.15 1.02 10.84
CA ARG A 493 -43.27 2.30 10.16
C ARG A 493 -44.73 2.54 9.77
N SER A 494 -45.24 3.72 10.10
CA SER A 494 -46.58 4.18 9.71
C SER A 494 -46.55 5.68 9.44
N VAL A 495 -47.60 6.19 8.80
CA VAL A 495 -47.83 7.63 8.62
C VAL A 495 -48.18 8.26 9.96
N ILE A 496 -47.62 9.46 10.22
CA ILE A 496 -47.95 10.25 11.41
C ILE A 496 -49.20 11.09 11.14
N VAL A 497 -50.06 11.19 12.16
CA VAL A 497 -51.29 12.01 12.14
C VAL A 497 -51.30 12.83 13.42
N VAL A 498 -51.78 14.08 13.35
CA VAL A 498 -51.89 14.94 14.54
C VAL A 498 -52.91 14.35 15.52
N GLY A 499 -52.52 14.23 16.79
CA GLY A 499 -53.39 13.80 17.89
C GLY A 499 -53.47 14.87 18.97
N PRO A 500 -54.33 15.89 18.81
CA PRO A 500 -54.44 17.02 19.75
C PRO A 500 -54.80 16.63 21.19
N GLU A 501 -55.41 15.46 21.38
CA GLU A 501 -55.81 14.90 22.67
C GLU A 501 -54.65 14.27 23.47
N LEU A 502 -53.51 14.01 22.82
CA LEU A 502 -52.38 13.32 23.44
C LEU A 502 -51.54 14.28 24.30
N GLN A 503 -51.06 13.78 25.45
CA GLN A 503 -50.11 14.52 26.27
C GLN A 503 -48.71 14.53 25.65
N MET A 504 -47.83 15.44 26.09
CA MET A 504 -46.48 15.61 25.53
C MET A 504 -45.61 14.33 25.57
N HIS A 505 -45.88 13.43 26.50
CA HIS A 505 -45.13 12.18 26.71
C HIS A 505 -45.82 10.95 26.09
N GLU A 506 -46.91 11.15 25.36
CA GLU A 506 -47.71 10.08 24.76
C GLU A 506 -47.61 10.06 23.23
N CYS A 507 -47.87 8.90 22.64
CA CYS A 507 -48.05 8.77 21.20
C CYS A 507 -49.12 7.73 20.87
N GLY A 508 -49.84 7.94 19.77
CA GLY A 508 -50.82 6.99 19.26
C GLY A 508 -50.16 5.85 18.48
N LEU A 509 -50.32 4.61 18.95
CA LEU A 509 -49.80 3.42 18.28
C LEU A 509 -50.96 2.54 17.75
N PRO A 510 -51.05 2.26 16.43
CA PRO A 510 -52.04 1.35 15.90
C PRO A 510 -51.97 -0.04 16.57
N LYS A 511 -53.11 -0.56 17.01
CA LYS A 511 -53.19 -1.84 17.74
C LYS A 511 -52.57 -3.01 16.98
N GLN A 512 -52.76 -3.08 15.67
CA GLN A 512 -52.16 -4.13 14.83
C GLN A 512 -50.62 -4.05 14.82
N MET A 513 -50.07 -2.84 14.78
CA MET A 513 -48.62 -2.64 14.85
C MET A 513 -48.07 -2.98 16.23
N ALA A 514 -48.78 -2.58 17.29
CA ALA A 514 -48.44 -2.96 18.66
C ALA A 514 -48.42 -4.48 18.85
N LEU A 515 -49.38 -5.20 18.26
CA LEU A 515 -49.48 -6.66 18.37
C LEU A 515 -48.25 -7.38 17.80
N GLU A 516 -47.69 -6.91 16.68
CA GLU A 516 -46.48 -7.48 16.11
C GLU A 516 -45.20 -7.03 16.83
N LEU A 517 -45.09 -5.74 17.20
CA LEU A 517 -43.92 -5.22 17.93
C LEU A 517 -43.73 -5.89 19.29
N PHE A 518 -44.83 -6.15 20.01
CA PHE A 518 -44.81 -6.71 21.35
C PHE A 518 -45.15 -8.21 21.38
N LYS A 519 -45.14 -8.89 20.23
CA LYS A 519 -45.56 -10.29 20.08
C LYS A 519 -44.97 -11.25 21.13
N PRO A 520 -43.65 -11.23 21.44
CA PRO A 520 -43.10 -12.12 22.47
C PRO A 520 -43.66 -11.85 23.86
N PHE A 521 -43.91 -10.57 24.19
CA PHE A 521 -44.47 -10.17 25.48
C PHE A 521 -45.95 -10.55 25.59
N ILE A 522 -46.70 -10.41 24.50
CA ILE A 522 -48.12 -10.80 24.43
C ILE A 522 -48.26 -12.30 24.62
N TYR A 523 -47.48 -13.12 23.93
CA TYR A 523 -47.51 -14.58 24.09
C TYR A 523 -47.27 -15.00 25.53
N ARG A 524 -46.22 -14.47 26.15
CA ARG A 524 -45.96 -14.72 27.58
C ARG A 524 -47.15 -14.33 28.47
N ARG A 525 -47.77 -13.16 28.22
CA ARG A 525 -48.95 -12.68 28.98
C ARG A 525 -50.19 -13.54 28.75
N LEU A 526 -50.35 -14.13 27.57
CA LEU A 526 -51.46 -15.04 27.26
C LEU A 526 -51.29 -16.38 27.96
N GLU A 527 -50.08 -16.91 28.02
CA GLU A 527 -49.73 -18.10 28.81
C GLU A 527 -49.96 -17.86 30.32
N GLU A 528 -49.45 -16.75 30.86
CA GLU A 528 -49.62 -16.39 32.28
C GLU A 528 -51.10 -16.26 32.70
N LYS A 529 -51.97 -15.87 31.77
CA LYS A 529 -53.41 -15.73 32.00
C LYS A 529 -54.21 -16.98 31.63
N GLY A 530 -53.57 -18.03 31.11
CA GLY A 530 -54.23 -19.29 30.72
C GLY A 530 -55.05 -19.21 29.43
N TYR A 531 -54.86 -18.18 28.60
CA TYR A 531 -55.52 -18.08 27.28
C TYR A 531 -54.80 -18.89 26.19
N ALA A 532 -53.56 -19.29 26.42
CA ALA A 532 -52.76 -20.12 25.52
C ALA A 532 -51.92 -21.12 26.33
N THR A 533 -51.56 -22.24 25.70
CA THR A 533 -50.61 -23.23 26.21
C THR A 533 -49.39 -23.26 25.30
N SER A 534 -48.21 -23.40 25.91
CA SER A 534 -46.89 -23.33 25.28
C SER A 534 -46.61 -24.47 24.31
#